data_AF-A0A1G2QYE8-F1
#
_entry.id   AF-A0A1G2QYE8-F1
#
_cell.length_a   1.000
_cell.length_b   1.000
_cell.length_c   1.000
_cell.angle_alpha   90.00
_cell.angle_beta   90.00
_cell.angle_gamma   90.00
#
_symmetry.space_group_name_H-M   'P 1'
#
loop_
_entity.id
_entity.type
_entity.pdbx_description
1 polymer ?
#
loop_
_entity_poly.entity_id
_entity_poly.type
_entity_poly.pdbx_seq_one_letter_code
_entity_poly.pdbx_strand_id
1 'polypeptide(L)'
;MGSKPVLIGLHLGFAIIGIDAFLWLFGEIKNASWHTKRLRITALIGVAGFALSWLFGGYYYVKFYGELVKPVIKGGLAPWAHNIIMETKEHIFLFIIPLALTALFITFLKADEFGNAGLRGRALALSGFIALLGLAIGLMGFVISAAARWG
;
A
#
# COMPACT_ATOMS: atom_id res chain seq x y z
N MET A 1 23.04 8.86 -12.09
CA MET A 1 22.85 7.44 -11.68
C MET A 1 22.50 7.24 -10.20
N GLY A 2 22.70 8.20 -9.30
CA GLY A 2 22.58 7.98 -7.84
C GLY A 2 21.17 7.95 -7.20
N SER A 3 20.09 8.34 -7.89
CA SER A 3 18.76 8.48 -7.26
C SER A 3 17.90 7.20 -7.30
N LYS A 4 18.23 6.20 -8.13
CA LYS A 4 17.35 5.02 -8.34
C LYS A 4 17.19 4.15 -7.09
N PRO A 5 18.27 3.74 -6.39
CA PRO A 5 18.14 2.91 -5.19
C PRO A 5 17.42 3.66 -4.06
N VAL A 6 17.63 4.97 -3.98
CA VAL A 6 16.97 5.85 -3.00
C VAL A 6 15.46 5.88 -3.23
N LEU A 7 14.98 6.04 -4.47
CA LEU A 7 13.55 6.05 -4.77
C LEU A 7 12.87 4.71 -4.43
N ILE A 8 13.52 3.60 -4.73
CA ILE A 8 13.01 2.26 -4.38
C ILE A 8 12.98 2.10 -2.85
N GLY A 9 14.03 2.52 -2.16
CA GLY A 9 14.11 2.49 -0.70
C GLY A 9 13.03 3.34 -0.03
N LEU A 10 12.80 4.56 -0.53
CA LEU A 10 11.72 5.43 -0.05
C LEU A 10 10.35 4.83 -0.31
N HIS A 11 10.11 4.32 -1.52
CA HIS A 11 8.87 3.62 -1.86
C HIS A 11 8.56 2.48 -0.88
N LEU A 12 9.56 1.63 -0.61
CA LEU A 12 9.42 0.50 0.31
C LEU A 12 9.26 0.96 1.77
N GLY A 13 10.09 1.90 2.23
CA GLY A 13 10.04 2.39 3.61
C GLY A 13 8.70 3.03 3.95
N PHE A 14 8.16 3.86 3.05
CA PHE A 14 6.83 4.45 3.23
C PHE A 14 5.70 3.42 3.10
N ALA A 15 5.85 2.38 2.28
CA ALA A 15 4.89 1.29 2.21
C ALA A 15 4.81 0.53 3.55
N ILE A 16 5.95 0.26 4.18
CA ILE A 16 6.02 -0.39 5.49
C ILE A 16 5.32 0.47 6.56
N ILE A 17 5.61 1.77 6.59
CA ILE A 17 4.91 2.72 7.49
C ILE A 17 3.40 2.67 7.27
N GLY A 18 2.95 2.63 6.00
CA GLY A 18 1.54 2.48 5.65
C GLY A 18 0.93 1.19 6.20
N ILE A 19 1.56 0.05 5.93
CA ILE A 19 1.12 -1.28 6.38
C ILE A 19 1.03 -1.34 7.90
N ASP A 20 2.10 -0.95 8.59
CA ASP A 20 2.19 -1.03 10.05
C ASP A 20 1.16 -0.12 10.73
N ALA A 21 0.94 1.08 10.17
CA ALA A 21 -0.10 1.98 10.65
C ALA A 21 -1.51 1.37 10.48
N PHE A 22 -1.79 0.69 9.37
CA PHE A 22 -3.10 0.04 9.17
C PHE A 22 -3.29 -1.23 10.01
N LEU A 23 -2.21 -1.95 10.35
CA LEU A 23 -2.25 -3.01 11.36
C LEU A 23 -2.47 -2.45 12.76
N TRP A 24 -1.85 -1.32 13.08
CA TRP A 24 -2.08 -0.61 14.34
C TRP A 24 -3.52 -0.10 14.43
N LEU A 25 -4.03 0.50 13.34
CA LEU A 25 -5.41 0.99 13.26
C LEU A 25 -6.40 -0.15 13.48
N PHE A 26 -6.15 -1.33 12.91
CA PHE A 26 -6.95 -2.53 13.16
C PHE A 26 -7.00 -2.86 14.66
N GLY A 27 -5.85 -2.84 15.34
CA GLY A 27 -5.76 -3.05 16.79
C GLY A 27 -6.51 -1.98 17.60
N GLU A 28 -6.38 -0.70 17.22
CA GLU A 28 -7.10 0.40 17.85
C GLU A 28 -8.61 0.25 17.70
N ILE A 29 -9.11 -0.05 16.49
CA ILE A 29 -10.55 -0.26 16.28
C ILE A 29 -11.05 -1.44 17.10
N LYS A 30 -10.24 -2.50 17.26
CA LYS A 30 -10.61 -3.69 18.03
C LYS A 30 -10.69 -3.42 19.53
N ASN A 31 -9.79 -2.61 20.08
CA ASN A 31 -9.59 -2.49 21.53
C ASN A 31 -10.06 -1.15 22.12
N ALA A 32 -10.17 -0.09 21.32
CA ALA A 32 -10.52 1.24 21.82
C ALA A 32 -12.04 1.48 21.84
N SER A 33 -12.45 2.41 22.72
CA SER A 33 -13.71 3.12 22.55
C SER A 33 -13.62 3.98 21.29
N TRP A 34 -14.67 3.96 20.47
CA TRP A 34 -14.74 4.81 19.28
C TRP A 34 -14.74 6.28 19.74
N HIS A 35 -13.91 7.13 19.12
CA HIS A 35 -13.61 8.56 19.42
C HIS A 35 -12.21 8.93 19.93
N THR A 36 -11.24 8.02 19.93
CA THR A 36 -9.87 8.41 20.29
C THR A 36 -9.22 9.23 19.16
N LYS A 37 -8.52 10.32 19.53
CA LYS A 37 -7.62 11.02 18.59
C LYS A 37 -6.60 10.07 17.94
N ARG A 38 -6.28 8.97 18.64
CA ARG A 38 -5.37 7.90 18.21
C ARG A 38 -5.83 7.25 16.91
N LEU A 39 -7.11 6.88 16.76
CA LEU A 39 -7.65 6.31 15.51
C LEU A 39 -7.35 7.20 14.30
N ARG A 40 -7.60 8.51 14.43
CA ARG A 40 -7.40 9.48 13.36
C ARG A 40 -5.93 9.67 13.01
N ILE A 41 -5.08 9.80 14.02
CA ILE A 41 -3.63 9.98 13.84
C ILE A 41 -3.04 8.74 13.16
N THR A 42 -3.39 7.54 13.63
CA THR A 42 -2.90 6.29 13.04
C THR A 42 -3.37 6.15 11.59
N ALA A 43 -4.65 6.40 11.29
CA ALA A 43 -5.16 6.35 9.93
C ALA A 43 -4.48 7.40 9.02
N LEU A 44 -4.23 8.61 9.53
CA LEU A 44 -3.55 9.68 8.80
C LEU A 44 -2.10 9.29 8.46
N ILE A 45 -1.37 8.72 9.42
CA ILE A 45 0.00 8.20 9.20
C ILE A 45 -0.03 7.11 8.11
N GLY A 46 -1.00 6.19 8.16
CA GLY A 46 -1.16 5.15 7.16
C GLY A 46 -1.41 5.69 5.75
N VAL A 47 -2.35 6.64 5.62
CA VAL A 47 -2.63 7.33 4.36
C VAL A 47 -1.41 8.06 3.84
N ALA A 48 -0.71 8.82 4.69
CA ALA A 48 0.50 9.55 4.30
C ALA A 48 1.62 8.58 3.86
N GLY A 49 1.81 7.47 4.57
CA GLY A 49 2.74 6.41 4.21
C GLY A 49 2.45 5.85 2.82
N PHE A 50 1.20 5.43 2.56
CA PHE A 50 0.86 4.94 1.22
C PHE A 50 0.94 6.03 0.14
N ALA A 51 0.54 7.26 0.41
CA ALA A 51 0.62 8.36 -0.55
C ALA A 51 2.07 8.67 -0.96
N LEU A 52 2.99 8.71 0.02
CA LEU A 52 4.42 8.91 -0.25
C LEU A 52 5.02 7.70 -0.97
N SER A 53 4.67 6.48 -0.56
CA SER A 53 5.06 5.26 -1.27
C SER A 53 4.60 5.29 -2.73
N TRP A 54 3.35 5.69 -2.97
CA TRP A 54 2.76 5.86 -4.29
C TRP A 54 3.50 6.88 -5.12
N LEU A 55 3.84 8.03 -4.55
CA LEU A 55 4.57 9.09 -5.23
C LEU A 55 5.98 8.63 -5.67
N PHE A 56 6.77 8.05 -4.77
CA PHE A 56 8.13 7.60 -5.10
C PHE A 56 8.14 6.39 -6.04
N GLY A 57 7.24 5.43 -5.81
CA GLY A 57 7.08 4.25 -6.65
C GLY A 57 6.59 4.60 -8.06
N GLY A 58 5.57 5.47 -8.15
CA GLY A 58 5.03 5.97 -9.41
C GLY A 58 6.03 6.79 -10.20
N TYR A 59 6.80 7.67 -9.54
CA TYR A 59 7.87 8.41 -10.20
C TYR A 59 8.94 7.46 -10.76
N TYR A 60 9.39 6.49 -9.94
CA TYR A 60 10.34 5.48 -10.40
C TYR A 60 9.80 4.68 -11.60
N TYR A 61 8.53 4.30 -11.54
CA TYR A 61 7.86 3.55 -12.59
C TYR A 61 7.87 4.30 -13.93
N VAL A 62 7.40 5.55 -13.93
CA VAL A 62 7.32 6.37 -15.14
C VAL A 62 8.70 6.69 -15.70
N LYS A 63 9.69 6.99 -14.85
CA LYS A 63 11.00 7.48 -15.30
C LYS A 63 12.04 6.42 -15.60
N PHE A 64 11.96 5.25 -14.98
CA PHE A 64 13.04 4.25 -15.08
C PHE A 64 12.54 2.85 -15.44
N TYR A 65 11.38 2.45 -14.94
CA TYR A 65 10.95 1.05 -15.08
C TYR A 65 10.72 0.65 -16.54
N GLY A 66 10.01 1.47 -17.30
CA GLY A 66 9.61 1.16 -18.69
C GLY A 66 10.79 0.97 -19.64
N GLU A 67 11.85 1.77 -19.50
CA GLU A 67 13.02 1.72 -20.38
C GLU A 67 14.07 0.72 -19.89
N LEU A 68 14.25 0.57 -18.57
CA LEU A 68 15.41 -0.13 -18.02
C LEU A 68 15.09 -1.51 -17.47
N VAL A 69 13.88 -1.73 -16.96
CA VAL A 69 13.53 -2.97 -16.24
C VAL A 69 12.58 -3.83 -17.05
N LYS A 70 11.56 -3.22 -17.66
CA LYS A 70 10.56 -3.93 -18.48
C LYS A 70 11.19 -4.73 -19.63
N PRO A 71 12.14 -4.22 -20.44
CA PRO A 71 12.73 -5.00 -21.53
C PRO A 71 13.54 -6.18 -21.03
N VAL A 72 14.28 -6.02 -19.92
CA VAL A 72 15.07 -7.10 -19.29
C VAL A 72 14.17 -8.26 -18.86
N ILE A 73 13.07 -7.97 -18.16
CA ILE A 73 12.14 -9.02 -17.72
C ILE A 73 11.45 -9.69 -18.91
N LYS A 74 11.00 -8.91 -19.90
CA LYS A 74 10.29 -9.46 -21.08
C LYS A 74 11.20 -10.27 -22.01
N GLY A 75 12.48 -9.92 -22.10
CA GLY A 75 13.48 -10.66 -22.87
C GLY A 75 14.15 -11.81 -22.11
N GLY A 76 13.98 -11.87 -20.78
CA GLY A 76 14.59 -12.89 -19.92
C GLY A 76 13.76 -14.17 -19.79
N LEU A 77 14.14 -15.00 -18.82
CA LEU A 77 13.55 -16.33 -18.59
C LEU A 77 12.12 -16.31 -18.00
N ALA A 78 11.65 -15.16 -17.51
CA ALA A 78 10.37 -15.03 -16.81
C ALA A 78 9.51 -13.84 -17.28
N PRO A 79 9.11 -13.78 -18.57
CA PRO A 79 8.30 -12.68 -19.11
C PRO A 79 6.91 -12.58 -18.46
N TRP A 80 6.38 -13.70 -17.93
CA TRP A 80 5.14 -13.75 -17.18
C TRP A 80 5.16 -12.86 -15.92
N ALA A 81 6.35 -12.62 -15.33
CA ALA A 81 6.48 -11.77 -14.15
C ALA A 81 6.11 -10.31 -14.47
N HIS A 82 6.36 -9.85 -15.70
CA HIS A 82 5.80 -8.58 -16.13
C HIS A 82 4.33 -8.74 -16.54
N ASN A 83 4.02 -9.65 -17.45
CA ASN A 83 2.69 -9.71 -18.07
C ASN A 83 1.54 -10.00 -17.08
N ILE A 84 1.84 -10.63 -15.94
CA ILE A 84 0.84 -10.95 -14.91
C ILE A 84 1.11 -10.17 -13.63
N ILE A 85 2.29 -10.35 -13.02
CA ILE A 85 2.55 -9.84 -11.66
C ILE A 85 2.68 -8.31 -11.63
N MET A 86 3.43 -7.70 -12.57
CA MET A 86 3.51 -6.23 -12.64
C MET A 86 2.16 -5.60 -12.92
N GLU A 87 1.48 -6.06 -13.97
CA GLU A 87 0.19 -5.52 -14.38
C GLU A 87 -0.82 -5.62 -13.21
N THR A 88 -0.91 -6.78 -12.56
CA THR A 88 -1.78 -6.97 -11.39
C THR A 88 -1.40 -6.03 -10.24
N LYS A 89 -0.10 -5.95 -9.93
CA LYS A 89 0.41 -5.08 -8.86
C LYS A 89 0.04 -3.62 -9.11
N GLU A 90 0.23 -3.12 -10.33
CA GLU A 90 -0.07 -1.73 -10.68
C GLU A 90 -1.55 -1.40 -10.47
N HIS A 91 -2.45 -2.27 -10.94
CA HIS A 91 -3.88 -2.06 -10.75
C HIS A 91 -4.27 -2.05 -9.27
N ILE A 92 -3.81 -3.04 -8.48
CA ILE A 92 -4.08 -3.08 -7.04
C ILE A 92 -3.50 -1.85 -6.33
N PHE A 93 -2.29 -1.44 -6.72
CA PHE A 93 -1.60 -0.29 -6.14
C PHE A 93 -2.34 1.03 -6.36
N LEU A 94 -3.03 1.21 -7.49
CA LEU A 94 -3.87 2.40 -7.73
C LEU A 94 -5.04 2.51 -6.75
N PHE A 95 -5.59 1.38 -6.29
CA PHE A 95 -6.74 1.39 -5.37
C PHE A 95 -6.36 1.55 -3.89
N ILE A 96 -5.08 1.45 -3.52
CA ILE A 96 -4.70 1.51 -2.11
C ILE A 96 -4.97 2.89 -1.49
N ILE A 97 -4.82 3.98 -2.24
CA ILE A 97 -5.06 5.34 -1.76
C ILE A 97 -6.55 5.61 -1.51
N PRO A 98 -7.48 5.37 -2.45
CA PRO A 98 -8.92 5.48 -2.17
C PRO A 98 -9.38 4.62 -0.98
N LEU A 99 -8.87 3.39 -0.84
CA LEU A 99 -9.22 2.51 0.29
C LEU A 99 -8.71 3.08 1.62
N ALA A 100 -7.45 3.55 1.66
CA ALA A 100 -6.87 4.16 2.84
C ALA A 100 -7.60 5.45 3.25
N LEU A 101 -7.97 6.30 2.28
CA LEU A 101 -8.78 7.49 2.53
C LEU A 101 -10.17 7.15 3.07
N THR A 102 -10.79 6.08 2.55
CA THR A 102 -12.09 5.61 3.06
C THR A 102 -11.99 5.22 4.53
N ALA A 103 -10.95 4.46 4.91
CA ALA A 103 -10.71 4.10 6.30
C ALA A 103 -10.45 5.33 7.17
N LEU A 104 -9.68 6.31 6.69
CA LEU A 104 -9.46 7.59 7.38
C LEU A 104 -10.79 8.33 7.60
N PHE A 105 -11.63 8.48 6.58
CA PHE A 105 -12.92 9.16 6.71
C PHE A 105 -13.88 8.47 7.69
N ILE A 106 -13.86 7.13 7.76
CA ILE A 106 -14.60 6.40 8.78
C ILE A 106 -14.19 6.86 10.19
N THR A 107 -12.89 7.11 10.46
CA THR A 107 -12.43 7.58 11.79
C THR A 107 -12.91 8.98 12.19
N PHE A 108 -13.50 9.74 11.25
CA PHE A 108 -14.09 11.04 11.54
C PHE A 108 -15.57 10.97 11.94
N LEU A 109 -16.25 9.83 11.73
CA LEU A 109 -17.62 9.61 12.18
C LEU A 109 -17.74 9.71 13.70
N LYS A 110 -18.90 10.17 14.17
CA LYS A 110 -19.21 10.15 15.59
C LYS A 110 -19.49 8.71 16.08
N ALA A 111 -19.41 8.41 17.37
CA ALA A 111 -19.59 7.05 17.89
C ALA A 111 -21.03 6.59 17.87
N ASP A 112 -21.98 7.50 18.04
CA ASP A 112 -23.39 7.21 17.81
C ASP A 112 -23.62 6.82 16.34
N GLU A 113 -23.10 7.58 15.39
CA GLU A 113 -23.17 7.27 13.95
C GLU A 113 -22.49 5.92 13.62
N PHE A 114 -21.28 5.72 14.14
CA PHE A 114 -20.50 4.50 13.90
C PHE A 114 -21.12 3.25 14.53
N GLY A 115 -21.61 3.39 15.75
CA GLY A 115 -22.27 2.33 16.51
C GLY A 115 -23.61 1.95 15.89
N ASN A 116 -24.48 2.94 15.65
CA ASN A 116 -25.82 2.73 15.09
C ASN A 116 -25.78 2.15 13.67
N ALA A 117 -24.77 2.50 12.87
CA ALA A 117 -24.58 1.96 11.53
C ALA A 117 -23.92 0.56 11.50
N GLY A 118 -23.52 0.01 12.65
CA GLY A 118 -22.88 -1.30 12.75
C GLY A 118 -21.54 -1.39 12.00
N LEU A 119 -20.78 -0.29 11.95
CA LEU A 119 -19.60 -0.18 11.09
C LEU A 119 -18.33 -0.83 11.64
N ARG A 120 -18.31 -1.27 12.91
CA ARG A 120 -17.11 -1.83 13.57
C ARG A 120 -16.48 -2.98 12.79
N GLY A 121 -17.27 -3.98 12.41
CA GLY A 121 -16.76 -5.13 11.65
C GLY A 121 -16.25 -4.73 10.27
N ARG A 122 -16.93 -3.79 9.60
CA ARG A 122 -16.55 -3.30 8.26
C ARG A 122 -15.27 -2.48 8.31
N ALA A 123 -15.09 -1.65 9.34
CA ALA A 123 -13.88 -0.85 9.54
C ALA A 123 -12.67 -1.75 9.87
N LEU A 124 -12.87 -2.78 10.70
CA LEU A 124 -11.84 -3.81 10.95
C LEU A 124 -11.46 -4.55 9.66
N ALA A 125 -12.45 -5.05 8.92
CA ALA A 125 -12.22 -5.77 7.67
C ALA A 125 -11.46 -4.89 6.66
N LEU A 126 -11.87 -3.62 6.49
CA LEU A 126 -11.20 -2.68 5.61
C LEU A 126 -9.75 -2.41 6.04
N SER A 127 -9.51 -2.14 7.32
CA SER A 127 -8.15 -1.87 7.85
C SER A 127 -7.21 -3.07 7.64
N GLY A 128 -7.69 -4.27 7.94
CA GLY A 128 -6.93 -5.51 7.74
C GLY A 128 -6.69 -5.81 6.26
N PHE A 129 -7.70 -5.59 5.42
CA PHE A 129 -7.60 -5.79 3.96
C PHE A 129 -6.56 -4.84 3.34
N ILE A 130 -6.53 -3.57 3.75
CA ILE A 130 -5.53 -2.60 3.28
C ILE A 130 -4.11 -3.05 3.62
N ALA A 131 -3.88 -3.51 4.86
CA ALA A 131 -2.58 -4.02 5.27
C ALA A 131 -2.16 -5.27 4.47
N LEU A 132 -3.09 -6.21 4.27
CA LEU A 132 -2.87 -7.40 3.45
C LEU A 132 -2.51 -7.05 2.01
N LEU A 133 -3.24 -6.09 1.40
CA LEU A 133 -2.92 -5.61 0.05
C LEU A 133 -1.53 -4.99 -0.02
N GLY A 134 -1.14 -4.18 0.96
CA GLY A 134 0.21 -3.61 1.04
C GLY A 134 1.29 -4.69 1.07
N LEU A 135 1.10 -5.74 1.87
CA LEU A 135 2.01 -6.90 1.91
C LEU A 135 2.06 -7.65 0.57
N ALA A 136 0.90 -7.88 -0.05
CA ALA A 136 0.80 -8.53 -1.36
C ALA A 136 1.52 -7.73 -2.45
N ILE A 137 1.36 -6.40 -2.48
CA ILE A 137 2.09 -5.50 -3.39
C ILE A 137 3.60 -5.62 -3.18
N GLY A 138 4.06 -5.67 -1.92
CA GLY A 138 5.47 -5.87 -1.59
C GLY A 138 6.02 -7.20 -2.10
N LEU A 139 5.28 -8.29 -1.87
CA LEU A 139 5.63 -9.64 -2.38
C LEU A 139 5.71 -9.67 -3.90
N MET A 140 4.74 -9.07 -4.60
CA MET A 140 4.79 -8.94 -6.05
C MET A 140 6.03 -8.15 -6.48
N GLY A 141 6.33 -7.04 -5.81
CA GLY A 141 7.55 -6.25 -6.04
C GLY A 141 8.84 -7.05 -5.91
N PHE A 142 8.91 -7.97 -4.94
CA PHE A 142 10.02 -8.91 -4.80
C PHE A 142 10.13 -9.87 -6.00
N VAL A 143 9.01 -10.48 -6.42
CA VAL A 143 8.98 -11.40 -7.59
C VAL A 143 9.50 -10.70 -8.86
N ILE A 144 9.06 -9.46 -9.09
CA ILE A 144 9.50 -8.63 -10.22
C ILE A 144 11.01 -8.37 -10.16
N SER A 145 11.50 -8.01 -8.97
CA SER A 145 12.91 -7.73 -8.76
C SER A 145 13.77 -8.98 -8.96
N ALA A 146 13.26 -10.16 -8.57
CA ALA A 146 13.91 -11.44 -8.81
C ALA A 146 13.93 -11.80 -10.30
N ALA A 147 12.81 -11.64 -11.01
CA ALA A 147 12.72 -11.89 -12.45
C ALA A 147 13.69 -11.03 -13.25
N ALA A 148 13.93 -9.77 -12.85
CA ALA A 148 14.92 -8.90 -13.48
C ALA A 148 16.38 -9.36 -13.29
N ARG A 149 16.65 -10.27 -12.35
CA ARG A 149 17.98 -10.85 -12.09
C ARG A 149 18.14 -12.29 -12.61
N TRP A 150 17.06 -12.93 -13.01
CA TRP A 150 17.09 -14.26 -13.60
C TRP A 150 17.47 -14.26 -15.09
N GLY A 151 17.37 -13.09 -15.75
CA GLY A 151 17.78 -12.88 -17.14
C GLY A 151 19.22 -12.42 -17.25
#